data_AF-A0A540WLQ0-F1
#
_entry.id   AF-A0A540WLQ0-F1
#
_cell.length_a   1.000
_cell.length_b   1.000
_cell.length_c   1.000
_cell.angle_alpha   90.00
_cell.angle_beta   90.00
_cell.angle_gamma   90.00
#
_symmetry.space_group_name_H-M   'P 1'
#
loop_
_entity.id
_entity.type
_entity.pdbx_description
1 polymer ?
#
loop_
_entity_poly.entity_id
_entity_poly.type
_entity_poly.pdbx_seq_one_letter_code
_entity_poly.pdbx_strand_id
1 'polypeptide(L)'
;MGVRMSNLSANEMNTALSQRLLSIFERSRDRKYAAAKEAKKKKPKPAEESADDADHVDSNAPPRGVLGKDSYYAQNGSNYIGSLDGRGVYRVFDHPHLDEIRDMVRETAEFPGGPPENFNPGAKDKEKKPALQKYPYAWEAHHILPGSAFYYELEDGTVFTYQQLRLILQSEYNLNHGHNIIMLPDQAWAVPVHALLQHPGDHPNYTQQVMRQMKVIAKDIQAKIDSKQAHEALLEDIFKQLQQLENRYWILLVKLSRAVVASVTQGKEYKHALVRYAPKDLKAKSRYEWGALY
;
A
#
# COMPACT_ATOMS: atom_id res chain seq x y z
N MET A 1 26.12 28.09 -0.54
CA MET A 1 26.43 26.65 -0.48
C MET A 1 25.23 25.96 0.12
N GLY A 2 24.39 25.33 -0.70
CA GLY A 2 23.15 24.69 -0.25
C GLY A 2 23.43 23.28 0.22
N VAL A 3 23.13 23.00 1.49
CA VAL A 3 23.20 21.65 2.05
C VAL A 3 22.11 20.80 1.39
N ARG A 4 22.53 19.75 0.69
CA ARG A 4 21.66 18.67 0.20
C ARG A 4 21.08 17.94 1.42
N MET A 5 19.79 18.05 1.66
CA MET A 5 19.07 17.13 2.54
C MET A 5 18.86 15.82 1.77
N SER A 6 19.90 15.00 1.78
CA SER A 6 19.88 13.60 1.36
C SER A 6 19.36 12.71 2.49
N ASN A 7 18.53 11.74 2.15
CA ASN A 7 18.28 10.50 2.91
C ASN A 7 17.56 10.66 4.25
N LEU A 8 16.24 10.83 4.22
CA LEU A 8 15.41 10.44 5.37
C LEU A 8 15.38 8.91 5.43
N SER A 9 16.28 8.33 6.23
CA SER A 9 16.13 6.95 6.68
C SER A 9 14.96 6.88 7.67
N ALA A 10 14.29 5.72 7.77
CA ALA A 10 13.17 5.47 8.69
C ALA A 10 13.46 5.70 10.19
N ASN A 11 14.69 6.12 10.56
CA ASN A 11 15.16 6.29 11.94
C ASN A 11 15.16 7.74 12.47
N GLU A 12 14.70 8.74 11.73
CA GLU A 12 14.64 10.13 12.22
C GLU A 12 13.19 10.62 12.41
N MET A 13 12.42 9.92 13.25
CA MET A 13 11.13 10.42 13.75
C MET A 13 11.36 11.49 14.83
N ASN A 14 11.45 12.76 14.42
CA ASN A 14 11.93 13.85 15.27
C ASN A 14 10.84 14.69 16.00
N THR A 15 9.59 14.22 16.10
CA THR A 15 8.59 14.90 16.94
C THR A 15 7.77 13.95 17.82
N ALA A 16 7.35 14.46 18.98
CA ALA A 16 6.44 13.76 19.88
C ALA A 16 5.08 13.44 19.23
N LEU A 17 4.66 14.24 18.24
CA LEU A 17 3.43 14.00 17.49
C LEU A 17 3.57 12.76 16.61
N SER A 18 4.64 12.66 15.81
CA SER A 18 4.93 11.49 14.97
C SER A 18 4.99 10.20 15.79
N GLN A 19 5.65 10.23 16.95
CA GLN A 19 5.71 9.07 17.85
C GLN A 19 4.33 8.70 18.43
N ARG A 20 3.50 9.70 18.76
CA ARG A 20 2.12 9.47 19.21
C ARG A 20 1.27 8.87 18.10
N LEU A 21 1.40 9.32 16.86
CA LEU A 21 0.69 8.77 15.71
C LEU A 21 1.14 7.34 15.40
N LEU A 22 2.45 7.06 15.46
CA LEU A 22 2.97 5.69 15.35
C LEU A 22 2.40 4.79 16.44
N SER A 23 2.32 5.26 17.69
CA SER A 23 1.73 4.45 18.78
C SER A 23 0.24 4.14 18.54
N ILE A 24 -0.51 5.04 17.90
CA ILE A 24 -1.91 4.80 17.50
C ILE A 24 -1.96 3.78 16.36
N PHE A 25 -1.10 3.94 15.36
CA PHE A 25 -0.95 3.02 14.24
C PHE A 25 -0.62 1.59 14.71
N GLU A 26 0.37 1.42 15.57
CA GLU A 26 0.76 0.14 16.16
C GLU A 26 -0.37 -0.47 17.01
N ARG A 27 -1.04 0.33 17.85
CA ARG A 27 -2.18 -0.15 18.64
C ARG A 27 -3.37 -0.56 17.77
N SER A 28 -3.58 0.08 16.61
CA SER A 28 -4.66 -0.30 15.68
C SER A 28 -4.45 -1.71 15.12
N ARG A 29 -3.19 -2.12 14.91
CA ARG A 29 -2.81 -3.48 14.47
C ARG A 29 -3.30 -4.53 15.47
N ASP A 30 -2.98 -4.34 16.74
CA ASP A 30 -3.16 -5.38 17.76
C ASP A 30 -4.65 -5.54 18.17
N ARG A 31 -5.44 -4.46 18.05
CA ARG A 31 -6.87 -4.44 18.45
C ARG A 31 -7.79 -5.23 17.53
N LYS A 32 -7.59 -5.23 16.21
CA LYS A 32 -8.47 -6.02 15.30
C LYS A 32 -8.42 -7.50 15.63
N TYR A 33 -7.23 -8.00 15.99
CA TYR A 33 -7.03 -9.40 16.36
C TYR A 33 -7.54 -9.72 17.76
N ALA A 34 -7.42 -8.78 18.72
CA ALA A 34 -8.05 -8.92 20.02
C ALA A 34 -9.58 -8.92 19.90
N ALA A 35 -10.18 -7.99 19.16
CA ALA A 35 -11.62 -7.89 18.93
C ALA A 35 -12.18 -9.07 18.12
N ALA A 36 -11.46 -9.64 17.16
CA ALA A 36 -11.87 -10.86 16.46
C ALA A 36 -11.82 -12.11 17.38
N LYS A 37 -10.93 -12.11 18.38
CA LYS A 37 -10.79 -13.17 19.38
C LYS A 37 -11.80 -13.00 20.53
N GLU A 38 -12.13 -11.77 20.89
CA GLU A 38 -13.14 -11.38 21.89
C GLU A 38 -14.56 -11.31 21.32
N ALA A 39 -14.78 -11.17 20.01
CA ALA A 39 -16.10 -11.38 19.41
C ALA A 39 -16.61 -12.82 19.62
N LYS A 40 -15.73 -13.75 20.00
CA LYS A 40 -16.07 -15.10 20.49
C LYS A 40 -16.31 -15.20 22.01
N LYS A 41 -16.14 -14.11 22.78
CA LYS A 41 -16.36 -14.02 24.24
C LYS A 41 -17.00 -12.66 24.60
N LYS A 42 -18.30 -12.69 24.92
CA LYS A 42 -19.17 -11.58 25.39
C LYS A 42 -18.50 -10.23 25.73
N LYS A 43 -19.05 -9.16 25.12
CA LYS A 43 -18.74 -7.73 25.33
C LYS A 43 -18.52 -7.33 26.81
N PRO A 44 -17.42 -6.62 27.14
CA PRO A 44 -17.34 -5.81 28.36
C PRO A 44 -18.09 -4.47 28.20
N LYS A 45 -18.59 -3.92 29.31
CA LYS A 45 -19.24 -2.60 29.39
C LYS A 45 -18.21 -1.45 29.22
N PRO A 46 -18.59 -0.29 28.63
CA PRO A 46 -17.71 0.87 28.58
C PRO A 46 -17.57 1.52 29.96
N ALA A 47 -16.36 2.01 30.27
CA ALA A 47 -16.11 2.90 31.40
C ALA A 47 -16.34 4.36 30.96
N GLU A 48 -16.97 5.15 31.84
CA GLU A 48 -17.18 6.59 31.68
C GLU A 48 -15.87 7.36 31.93
N GLU A 49 -15.51 8.28 31.04
CA GLU A 49 -14.65 9.42 31.36
C GLU A 49 -15.07 10.67 30.57
N SER A 50 -14.75 11.82 31.18
CA SER A 50 -15.37 13.15 31.09
C SER A 50 -15.56 13.75 29.70
N ALA A 51 -16.76 14.33 29.52
CA ALA A 51 -17.13 15.18 28.40
C ALA A 51 -16.39 16.52 28.48
N ASP A 52 -15.51 16.76 27.51
CA ASP A 52 -15.25 18.10 27.00
C ASP A 52 -16.16 18.29 25.77
N ASP A 53 -17.05 19.28 25.90
CA ASP A 53 -18.02 19.67 24.89
C ASP A 53 -17.33 20.23 23.63
N ALA A 54 -17.92 19.90 22.47
CA ALA A 54 -17.66 20.43 21.12
C ALA A 54 -16.68 19.68 20.20
N ASP A 55 -16.64 18.34 20.23
CA ASP A 55 -15.88 17.59 19.23
C ASP A 55 -16.81 16.74 18.34
N HIS A 56 -16.78 16.95 17.01
CA HIS A 56 -17.53 16.20 15.98
C HIS A 56 -17.09 14.71 15.85
N VAL A 57 -16.33 14.25 16.82
CA VAL A 57 -15.82 12.90 16.98
C VAL A 57 -16.54 12.29 18.16
N ASP A 58 -17.40 11.30 17.91
CA ASP A 58 -17.91 10.47 19.00
C ASP A 58 -16.70 9.84 19.69
N SER A 59 -16.38 10.32 20.88
CA SER A 59 -15.22 9.85 21.64
C SER A 59 -15.39 8.38 22.05
N ASN A 60 -16.61 7.86 22.02
CA ASN A 60 -16.96 6.49 22.37
C ASN A 60 -17.12 5.56 21.16
N ALA A 61 -17.15 6.09 19.93
CA ALA A 61 -17.25 5.26 18.74
C ALA A 61 -16.01 4.34 18.62
N PRO A 62 -16.20 3.01 18.58
CA PRO A 62 -15.09 2.07 18.60
C PRO A 62 -14.26 2.20 17.32
N PRO A 63 -12.92 2.07 17.40
CA PRO A 63 -12.10 2.01 16.21
C PRO A 63 -12.40 0.73 15.44
N ARG A 64 -12.85 0.87 14.19
CA ARG A 64 -13.15 -0.20 13.22
C ARG A 64 -12.05 -0.33 12.16
N GLY A 65 -11.44 0.79 11.83
CA GLY A 65 -10.37 0.90 10.85
C GLY A 65 -9.05 0.33 11.34
N VAL A 66 -8.19 0.00 10.38
CA VAL A 66 -6.91 -0.66 10.61
C VAL A 66 -5.86 0.05 9.78
N LEU A 67 -4.89 0.67 10.46
CA LEU A 67 -3.78 1.31 9.77
C LEU A 67 -2.49 0.49 9.90
N GLY A 68 -2.32 -0.28 10.97
CA GLY A 68 -1.14 -1.12 11.15
C GLY A 68 -1.00 -2.26 10.14
N LYS A 69 0.18 -2.42 9.54
CA LYS A 69 0.51 -3.58 8.70
C LYS A 69 0.42 -4.88 9.50
N ASP A 70 -0.25 -5.89 8.94
CA ASP A 70 -0.35 -7.23 9.52
C ASP A 70 0.40 -8.29 8.69
N SER A 71 0.40 -9.55 9.15
CA SER A 71 1.07 -10.66 8.45
C SER A 71 0.23 -11.29 7.33
N TYR A 72 -1.03 -10.87 7.17
CA TYR A 72 -1.98 -11.46 6.21
C TYR A 72 -2.24 -10.56 4.99
N TYR A 73 -1.73 -9.32 4.98
CA TYR A 73 -1.90 -8.36 3.89
C TYR A 73 -1.62 -8.94 2.49
N ALA A 74 -0.57 -9.75 2.34
CA ALA A 74 -0.24 -10.40 1.08
C ALA A 74 -1.32 -11.42 0.66
N GLN A 75 -1.85 -12.20 1.61
CA GLN A 75 -2.96 -13.12 1.36
C GLN A 75 -4.26 -12.36 1.03
N ASN A 76 -4.53 -11.25 1.71
CA ASN A 76 -5.68 -10.40 1.43
C ASN A 76 -5.62 -9.84 0.00
N GLY A 77 -4.42 -9.39 -0.42
CA GLY A 77 -4.14 -8.99 -1.80
C GLY A 77 -4.42 -10.11 -2.80
N SER A 78 -3.88 -11.31 -2.55
CA SER A 78 -4.15 -12.51 -3.36
C SER A 78 -5.63 -12.78 -3.54
N ASN A 79 -6.38 -12.88 -2.44
CA ASN A 79 -7.80 -13.22 -2.48
C ASN A 79 -8.59 -12.16 -3.24
N TYR A 80 -8.32 -10.88 -2.99
CA TYR A 80 -9.04 -9.78 -3.59
C TYR A 80 -8.76 -9.64 -5.09
N ILE A 81 -7.48 -9.70 -5.49
CA ILE A 81 -7.08 -9.64 -6.89
C ILE A 81 -7.63 -10.87 -7.63
N GLY A 82 -7.59 -12.05 -7.03
CA GLY A 82 -8.20 -13.26 -7.57
C GLY A 82 -9.71 -13.11 -7.79
N SER A 83 -10.45 -12.48 -6.87
CA SER A 83 -11.89 -12.23 -7.04
C SER A 83 -12.23 -11.19 -8.12
N LEU A 84 -11.25 -10.38 -8.52
CA LEU A 84 -11.40 -9.37 -9.57
C LEU A 84 -10.66 -9.75 -10.86
N ASP A 85 -10.44 -11.05 -11.06
CA ASP A 85 -9.79 -11.57 -12.26
C ASP A 85 -8.44 -10.90 -12.57
N GLY A 86 -7.58 -10.80 -11.54
CA GLY A 86 -6.25 -10.21 -11.71
C GLY A 86 -6.25 -8.69 -11.80
N ARG A 87 -7.40 -8.02 -11.63
CA ARG A 87 -7.62 -6.61 -12.02
C ARG A 87 -7.16 -6.34 -13.48
N GLY A 88 -7.17 -7.38 -14.31
CA GLY A 88 -6.70 -7.37 -15.69
C GLY A 88 -5.20 -7.17 -15.91
N VAL A 89 -4.36 -7.12 -14.87
CA VAL A 89 -2.91 -6.86 -15.04
C VAL A 89 -2.12 -8.16 -15.20
N TYR A 90 -2.42 -9.19 -14.40
CA TYR A 90 -1.67 -10.46 -14.38
C TYR A 90 -2.06 -11.47 -15.48
N ARG A 91 -2.72 -10.97 -16.54
CA ARG A 91 -3.15 -11.73 -17.72
C ARG A 91 -2.65 -11.14 -19.03
N VAL A 92 -1.99 -9.99 -18.97
CA VAL A 92 -1.52 -9.27 -20.16
C VAL A 92 -0.11 -9.76 -20.48
N PHE A 93 -0.03 -10.67 -21.45
CA PHE A 93 1.22 -11.26 -21.96
C PHE A 93 1.45 -10.95 -23.45
N ASP A 94 0.70 -10.00 -24.00
CA ASP A 94 0.77 -9.58 -25.41
C ASP A 94 1.95 -8.64 -25.71
N HIS A 95 2.95 -8.63 -24.84
CA HIS A 95 4.12 -7.79 -25.00
C HIS A 95 5.05 -8.38 -26.08
N PRO A 96 5.49 -7.58 -27.08
CA PRO A 96 6.34 -8.07 -28.18
C PRO A 96 7.65 -8.72 -27.71
N HIS A 97 8.19 -8.29 -26.56
CA HIS A 97 9.41 -8.86 -25.99
C HIS A 97 9.21 -10.23 -25.32
N LEU A 98 7.98 -10.73 -25.21
CA LEU A 98 7.68 -12.06 -24.67
C LEU A 98 7.37 -13.10 -25.77
N ASP A 99 7.43 -12.73 -27.05
CA ASP A 99 6.96 -13.57 -28.16
C ASP A 99 7.59 -14.97 -28.19
N GLU A 100 8.87 -15.11 -27.83
CA GLU A 100 9.60 -16.38 -27.84
C GLU A 100 9.24 -17.31 -26.66
N ILE A 101 8.69 -16.78 -25.56
CA ILE A 101 8.42 -17.53 -24.31
C ILE A 101 6.98 -17.39 -23.81
N ARG A 102 6.08 -16.84 -24.64
CA ARG A 102 4.74 -16.41 -24.27
C ARG A 102 3.89 -17.53 -23.66
N ASP A 103 3.92 -18.73 -24.23
CA ASP A 103 3.11 -19.85 -23.77
C ASP A 103 3.56 -20.36 -22.40
N MET A 104 4.88 -20.53 -22.21
CA MET A 104 5.46 -20.91 -20.92
C MET A 104 5.14 -19.87 -19.84
N VAL A 105 5.30 -18.58 -20.16
CA VAL A 105 4.99 -17.49 -19.23
C VAL A 105 3.50 -17.47 -18.89
N ARG A 106 2.60 -17.67 -19.85
CA ARG A 106 1.17 -17.75 -19.59
C ARG A 106 0.82 -18.94 -18.68
N GLU A 107 1.28 -20.14 -19.03
CA GLU A 107 1.02 -21.35 -18.24
C GLU A 107 1.56 -21.26 -16.81
N THR A 108 2.72 -20.62 -16.62
CA THR A 108 3.41 -20.63 -15.33
C THR A 108 3.21 -19.37 -14.52
N ALA A 109 2.83 -18.23 -15.11
CA ALA A 109 2.74 -16.94 -14.42
C ALA A 109 1.35 -16.30 -14.40
N GLU A 110 0.37 -16.87 -15.12
CA GLU A 110 -1.01 -16.35 -15.11
C GLU A 110 -1.65 -16.41 -13.72
N PHE A 111 -2.40 -15.35 -13.38
CA PHE A 111 -3.19 -15.28 -12.16
C PHE A 111 -4.47 -14.44 -12.34
N PRO A 112 -5.66 -14.98 -12.02
CA PRO A 112 -5.96 -16.40 -11.76
C PRO A 112 -5.91 -17.21 -13.06
N GLY A 113 -5.56 -18.50 -13.01
CA GLY A 113 -5.52 -19.39 -14.18
C GLY A 113 -4.26 -20.27 -14.28
N GLY A 114 -3.14 -19.76 -13.75
CA GLY A 114 -1.92 -20.54 -13.57
C GLY A 114 -1.95 -21.42 -12.31
N PRO A 115 -0.79 -22.00 -11.93
CA PRO A 115 -0.62 -22.83 -10.74
C PRO A 115 -1.19 -22.22 -9.45
N PRO A 116 -1.70 -23.04 -8.51
CA PRO A 116 -2.34 -22.56 -7.28
C PRO A 116 -1.41 -21.77 -6.34
N GLU A 117 -0.09 -21.94 -6.47
CA GLU A 117 0.94 -21.21 -5.75
C GLU A 117 1.20 -19.79 -6.28
N ASN A 118 0.78 -19.49 -7.51
CA ASN A 118 1.03 -18.21 -8.13
C ASN A 118 0.33 -17.10 -7.37
N PHE A 119 1.12 -16.11 -6.94
CA PHE A 119 0.67 -14.95 -6.20
C PHE A 119 -0.15 -15.28 -4.93
N ASN A 120 -0.03 -16.51 -4.43
CA ASN A 120 -0.80 -17.01 -3.30
C ASN A 120 0.13 -17.43 -2.16
N PRO A 121 0.36 -16.55 -1.17
CA PRO A 121 1.36 -16.81 -0.13
C PRO A 121 0.99 -17.95 0.82
N GLY A 122 -0.31 -18.27 0.94
CA GLY A 122 -0.82 -19.36 1.75
C GLY A 122 -0.89 -20.71 1.04
N ALA A 123 -0.61 -20.77 -0.27
CA ALA A 123 -0.53 -22.03 -0.99
C ALA A 123 0.66 -22.88 -0.54
N LYS A 124 0.63 -24.17 -0.87
CA LYS A 124 1.77 -25.06 -0.74
C LYS A 124 2.35 -25.33 -2.11
N ASP A 125 3.67 -25.29 -2.22
CA ASP A 125 4.37 -25.69 -3.44
C ASP A 125 4.39 -27.22 -3.62
N LYS A 126 5.01 -27.69 -4.70
CA LYS A 126 5.14 -29.12 -5.04
C LYS A 126 5.85 -29.95 -3.96
N GLU A 127 6.68 -29.31 -3.15
CA GLU A 127 7.39 -29.91 -2.00
C GLU A 127 6.57 -29.82 -0.69
N LYS A 128 5.32 -29.36 -0.77
CA LYS A 128 4.41 -29.11 0.36
C LYS A 128 4.90 -28.02 1.32
N LYS A 129 5.85 -27.18 0.91
CA LYS A 129 6.31 -26.02 1.67
C LYS A 129 5.42 -24.82 1.40
N PRO A 130 5.29 -23.85 2.34
CA PRO A 130 4.58 -22.61 2.06
C PRO A 130 5.17 -21.90 0.84
N ALA A 131 4.32 -21.57 -0.12
CA ALA A 131 4.69 -20.86 -1.34
C ALA A 131 5.25 -19.47 -1.01
N LEU A 132 4.66 -18.80 0.00
CA LEU A 132 4.99 -17.42 0.35
C LEU A 132 4.94 -16.55 -0.92
N GLN A 133 5.76 -15.53 -1.01
CA GLN A 133 5.79 -14.63 -2.17
C GLN A 133 6.87 -15.06 -3.18
N LYS A 134 6.91 -16.35 -3.55
CA LYS A 134 7.97 -16.94 -4.39
C LYS A 134 7.54 -17.35 -5.80
N TYR A 135 6.24 -17.56 -6.01
CA TYR A 135 5.68 -18.07 -7.26
C TYR A 135 4.72 -17.04 -7.86
N PRO A 136 4.69 -16.86 -9.18
CA PRO A 136 5.46 -17.59 -10.20
C PRO A 136 6.95 -17.21 -10.25
N TYR A 137 7.28 -16.08 -9.64
CA TYR A 137 8.62 -15.57 -9.41
C TYR A 137 8.66 -14.92 -8.02
N ALA A 138 9.82 -14.52 -7.51
CA ALA A 138 9.85 -13.77 -6.25
C ALA A 138 9.15 -12.40 -6.42
N TRP A 139 8.18 -12.13 -5.56
CA TRP A 139 7.35 -10.92 -5.60
C TRP A 139 7.15 -10.33 -4.20
N GLU A 140 6.71 -9.08 -4.14
CA GLU A 140 6.31 -8.41 -2.91
C GLU A 140 4.91 -7.81 -3.01
N ALA A 141 4.09 -8.08 -1.99
CA ALA A 141 2.84 -7.34 -1.80
C ALA A 141 3.19 -5.90 -1.42
N HIS A 142 2.80 -4.96 -2.26
CA HIS A 142 3.01 -3.53 -2.07
C HIS A 142 1.70 -2.86 -1.69
N HIS A 143 1.71 -2.12 -0.58
CA HIS A 143 0.60 -1.26 -0.18
C HIS A 143 0.54 -0.03 -1.09
N ILE A 144 -0.56 0.13 -1.82
CA ILE A 144 -0.77 1.25 -2.74
C ILE A 144 -0.76 2.58 -1.96
N LEU A 145 -1.52 2.67 -0.87
CA LEU A 145 -1.34 3.68 0.16
C LEU A 145 -0.47 3.06 1.26
N PRO A 146 0.81 3.46 1.39
CA PRO A 146 1.69 2.87 2.38
C PRO A 146 1.28 3.35 3.78
N GLY A 147 1.41 2.47 4.78
CA GLY A 147 1.07 2.80 6.16
C GLY A 147 1.82 4.03 6.68
N SER A 148 3.08 4.20 6.24
CA SER A 148 3.91 5.37 6.54
C SER A 148 3.27 6.70 6.17
N ALA A 149 2.44 6.77 5.12
CA ALA A 149 1.79 8.01 4.71
C ALA A 149 0.78 8.54 5.74
N PHE A 150 0.34 7.71 6.69
CA PHE A 150 -0.60 8.11 7.75
C PHE A 150 0.08 8.73 8.97
N TYR A 151 1.39 8.55 9.16
CA TYR A 151 2.10 9.00 10.36
C TYR A 151 3.44 9.68 10.11
N TYR A 152 3.98 9.65 8.88
CA TYR A 152 5.15 10.44 8.52
C TYR A 152 4.82 11.93 8.41
N GLU A 153 5.87 12.73 8.56
CA GLU A 153 5.84 14.18 8.36
C GLU A 153 6.36 14.56 6.98
N LEU A 154 5.72 15.57 6.39
CA LEU A 154 6.31 16.38 5.32
C LEU A 154 7.01 17.60 5.94
N GLU A 155 7.67 18.42 5.12
CA GLU A 155 8.33 19.66 5.58
C GLU A 155 7.39 20.59 6.38
N ASP A 156 6.10 20.59 6.03
CA ASP A 156 5.04 21.38 6.66
C ASP A 156 4.21 20.57 7.69
N GLY A 157 4.75 19.46 8.19
CA GLY A 157 4.14 18.63 9.25
C GLY A 157 3.38 17.40 8.75
N THR A 158 2.66 16.75 9.66
CA THR A 158 1.92 15.50 9.39
C THR A 158 0.81 15.71 8.37
N VAL A 159 0.42 14.64 7.68
CA VAL A 159 -0.70 14.68 6.73
C VAL A 159 -2.03 14.90 7.43
N PHE A 160 -2.24 14.18 8.53
CA PHE A 160 -3.48 14.20 9.30
C PHE A 160 -3.22 14.70 10.72
N THR A 161 -4.23 15.33 11.30
CA THR A 161 -4.28 15.62 12.74
C THR A 161 -4.66 14.38 13.54
N TYR A 162 -4.50 14.44 14.86
CA TYR A 162 -4.96 13.35 15.76
C TYR A 162 -6.47 13.08 15.61
N GLN A 163 -7.27 14.15 15.53
CA GLN A 163 -8.73 14.07 15.36
C GLN A 163 -9.10 13.37 14.04
N GLN A 164 -8.43 13.74 12.95
CA GLN A 164 -8.65 13.13 11.63
C GLN A 164 -8.24 11.66 11.58
N LEU A 165 -7.11 11.29 12.20
CA LEU A 165 -6.70 9.88 12.29
C LEU A 165 -7.67 9.05 13.13
N ARG A 166 -8.26 9.64 14.17
CA ARG A 166 -9.31 8.99 14.95
C ARG A 166 -10.56 8.73 14.11
N LEU A 167 -10.98 9.70 13.28
CA LEU A 167 -12.09 9.52 12.35
C LEU A 167 -11.79 8.43 11.31
N ILE A 168 -10.58 8.41 10.75
CA ILE A 168 -10.14 7.31 9.85
C ILE A 168 -10.24 5.97 10.56
N LEU A 169 -9.79 5.88 11.82
CA LEU A 169 -9.91 4.66 12.62
C LEU A 169 -11.34 4.30 13.01
N GLN A 170 -12.27 5.25 13.04
CA GLN A 170 -13.69 4.99 13.28
C GLN A 170 -14.43 4.55 12.00
N SER A 171 -13.88 4.88 10.83
CA SER A 171 -14.34 4.38 9.54
C SER A 171 -14.03 2.88 9.36
N GLU A 172 -14.61 2.27 8.32
CA GLU A 172 -14.34 0.87 7.93
C GLU A 172 -13.02 0.70 7.15
N TYR A 173 -12.18 1.74 7.05
CA TYR A 173 -10.97 1.71 6.26
C TYR A 173 -9.93 0.72 6.82
N ASN A 174 -9.43 -0.18 5.99
CA ASN A 174 -8.46 -1.20 6.37
C ASN A 174 -7.27 -1.20 5.41
N LEU A 175 -6.11 -0.73 5.88
CA LEU A 175 -4.86 -0.68 5.13
C LEU A 175 -4.48 -2.05 4.53
N ASN A 176 -4.78 -3.14 5.23
CA ASN A 176 -4.44 -4.49 4.81
C ASN A 176 -5.52 -5.13 3.94
N HIS A 177 -6.56 -4.40 3.56
CA HIS A 177 -7.56 -4.87 2.61
C HIS A 177 -6.92 -5.05 1.23
N GLY A 178 -7.27 -6.12 0.52
CA GLY A 178 -6.62 -6.44 -0.76
C GLY A 178 -6.80 -5.39 -1.87
N HIS A 179 -7.81 -4.52 -1.76
CA HIS A 179 -7.99 -3.35 -2.64
C HIS A 179 -6.77 -2.40 -2.62
N ASN A 180 -6.10 -2.30 -1.47
CA ASN A 180 -4.91 -1.49 -1.25
C ASN A 180 -3.60 -2.23 -1.58
N ILE A 181 -3.65 -3.42 -2.20
CA ILE A 181 -2.47 -4.25 -2.45
C ILE A 181 -2.28 -4.45 -3.96
N ILE A 182 -1.03 -4.33 -4.41
CA ILE A 182 -0.56 -4.75 -5.74
C ILE A 182 0.64 -5.68 -5.54
N MET A 183 0.75 -6.74 -6.34
CA MET A 183 1.90 -7.65 -6.29
C MET A 183 2.92 -7.18 -7.30
N LEU A 184 4.09 -6.79 -6.82
CA LEU A 184 5.17 -6.29 -7.65
C LEU A 184 6.31 -7.30 -7.67
N PRO A 185 7.00 -7.50 -8.81
CA PRO A 185 8.18 -8.35 -8.85
C PRO A 185 9.28 -7.86 -7.92
N ASP A 186 9.95 -8.78 -7.24
CA ASP A 186 11.17 -8.51 -6.47
C ASP A 186 12.44 -8.66 -7.34
N GLN A 187 12.30 -9.26 -8.53
CA GLN A 187 13.42 -9.57 -9.41
C GLN A 187 13.29 -8.87 -10.76
N ALA A 188 14.41 -8.35 -11.26
CA ALA A 188 14.48 -7.58 -12.49
C ALA A 188 13.92 -8.32 -13.70
N TRP A 189 14.29 -9.61 -13.86
CA TRP A 189 13.84 -10.42 -14.99
C TRP A 189 12.32 -10.64 -15.01
N ALA A 190 11.64 -10.50 -13.87
CA ALA A 190 10.20 -10.69 -13.75
C ALA A 190 9.39 -9.42 -14.04
N VAL A 191 10.02 -8.24 -14.06
CA VAL A 191 9.40 -6.96 -14.45
C VAL A 191 8.70 -7.03 -15.82
N PRO A 192 9.35 -7.51 -16.89
CA PRO A 192 8.73 -7.59 -18.21
C PRO A 192 7.57 -8.60 -18.32
N VAL A 193 7.39 -9.52 -17.36
CA VAL A 193 6.38 -10.59 -17.44
C VAL A 193 4.95 -10.04 -17.40
N HIS A 194 4.67 -9.16 -16.43
CA HIS A 194 3.36 -8.51 -16.26
C HIS A 194 3.42 -6.99 -16.54
N ALA A 195 4.55 -6.52 -17.07
CA ALA A 195 4.88 -5.11 -17.22
C ALA A 195 4.64 -4.29 -15.94
N LEU A 196 5.13 -4.79 -14.80
CA LEU A 196 5.03 -4.19 -13.47
C LEU A 196 6.41 -3.85 -12.92
N LEU A 197 6.59 -2.64 -12.39
CA LEU A 197 7.85 -2.18 -11.80
C LEU A 197 8.33 -3.10 -10.68
N GLN A 198 9.65 -3.20 -10.52
CA GLN A 198 10.23 -3.91 -9.39
C GLN A 198 9.92 -3.18 -8.08
N HIS A 199 9.61 -3.93 -7.02
CA HIS A 199 9.52 -3.41 -5.66
C HIS A 199 10.92 -3.39 -5.04
N PRO A 200 11.46 -2.21 -4.66
CA PRO A 200 12.82 -2.14 -4.17
C PRO A 200 12.92 -2.02 -2.64
N GLY A 201 11.86 -2.42 -1.92
CA GLY A 201 11.72 -2.22 -0.48
C GLY A 201 11.25 -0.79 -0.15
N ASP A 202 12.19 0.17 -0.13
CA ASP A 202 11.89 1.56 0.23
C ASP A 202 11.63 2.46 -0.99
N HIS A 203 10.61 3.30 -0.90
CA HIS A 203 10.11 4.17 -1.97
C HIS A 203 9.66 5.56 -1.43
N PRO A 204 10.62 6.42 -1.03
CA PRO A 204 10.33 7.72 -0.41
C PRO A 204 9.61 8.71 -1.34
N ASN A 205 9.93 8.77 -2.64
CA ASN A 205 9.31 9.75 -3.55
C ASN A 205 7.83 9.40 -3.77
N TYR A 206 7.54 8.12 -3.95
CA TYR A 206 6.19 7.60 -4.03
C TYR A 206 5.40 7.91 -2.76
N THR A 207 5.98 7.62 -1.60
CA THR A 207 5.36 7.88 -0.29
C THR A 207 5.03 9.36 -0.14
N GLN A 208 5.97 10.27 -0.43
CA GLN A 208 5.73 11.71 -0.38
C GLN A 208 4.62 12.16 -1.34
N GLN A 209 4.57 11.59 -2.56
CA GLN A 209 3.51 11.91 -3.49
C GLN A 209 2.14 11.48 -2.96
N VAL A 210 2.02 10.27 -2.39
CA VAL A 210 0.80 9.79 -1.73
C VAL A 210 0.40 10.74 -0.60
N MET A 211 1.35 11.11 0.28
CA MET A 211 1.11 12.04 1.38
C MET A 211 0.55 13.38 0.91
N ARG A 212 1.07 13.94 -0.19
CA ARG A 212 0.54 15.20 -0.78
C ARG A 212 -0.91 15.06 -1.23
N GLN A 213 -1.30 13.92 -1.80
CA GLN A 213 -2.69 13.67 -2.19
C GLN A 213 -3.59 13.40 -0.97
N MET A 214 -3.07 12.72 0.05
CA MET A 214 -3.79 12.55 1.32
C MET A 214 -3.98 13.87 2.07
N LYS A 215 -3.09 14.86 1.91
CA LYS A 215 -3.31 16.22 2.46
C LYS A 215 -4.52 16.91 1.84
N VAL A 216 -4.89 16.58 0.60
CA VAL A 216 -6.13 17.09 -0.01
C VAL A 216 -7.34 16.50 0.72
N ILE A 217 -7.31 15.19 1.00
CA ILE A 217 -8.33 14.50 1.79
C ILE A 217 -8.39 15.09 3.21
N ALA A 218 -7.25 15.32 3.86
CA ALA A 218 -7.20 15.90 5.21
C ALA A 218 -7.86 17.29 5.27
N LYS A 219 -7.61 18.14 4.26
CA LYS A 219 -8.25 19.46 4.15
C LYS A 219 -9.76 19.35 3.96
N ASP A 220 -10.21 18.41 3.13
CA ASP A 220 -11.64 18.16 2.91
C ASP A 220 -12.33 17.62 4.17
N ILE A 221 -11.70 16.69 4.90
CA ILE A 221 -12.17 16.23 6.21
C ILE A 221 -12.31 17.41 7.17
N GLN A 222 -11.31 18.29 7.24
CA GLN A 222 -11.37 19.46 8.11
C GLN A 222 -12.54 20.38 7.75
N ALA A 223 -12.73 20.69 6.46
CA ALA A 223 -13.84 21.51 6.01
C ALA A 223 -15.21 20.91 6.41
N LYS A 224 -15.34 19.58 6.37
CA LYS A 224 -16.56 18.87 6.77
C LYS A 224 -16.79 18.84 8.27
N ILE A 225 -15.71 18.77 9.06
CA ILE A 225 -15.75 18.97 10.52
C ILE A 225 -16.25 20.39 10.81
N ASP A 226 -15.65 21.40 10.18
CA ASP A 226 -15.98 22.82 10.40
C ASP A 226 -17.43 23.14 9.96
N SER A 227 -17.92 22.47 8.91
CA SER A 227 -19.31 22.58 8.45
C SER A 227 -20.30 21.73 9.25
N LYS A 228 -19.86 21.06 10.31
CA LYS A 228 -20.68 20.21 11.20
C LYS A 228 -21.42 19.10 10.47
N GLN A 229 -20.78 18.47 9.47
CA GLN A 229 -21.35 17.31 8.79
C GLN A 229 -21.67 16.19 9.80
N ALA A 230 -22.76 15.45 9.56
CA ALA A 230 -23.14 14.32 10.40
C ALA A 230 -22.02 13.27 10.46
N HIS A 231 -21.72 12.77 11.67
CA HIS A 231 -20.58 11.89 11.94
C HIS A 231 -20.55 10.66 11.03
N GLU A 232 -21.65 9.91 10.91
CA GLU A 232 -21.70 8.70 10.06
C GLU A 232 -21.47 9.00 8.57
N ALA A 233 -22.02 10.11 8.07
CA ALA A 233 -21.79 10.55 6.70
C ALA A 233 -20.33 10.94 6.45
N LEU A 234 -19.66 11.51 7.46
CA LEU A 234 -18.24 11.82 7.42
C LEU A 234 -17.38 10.54 7.38
N LEU A 235 -17.72 9.51 8.17
CA LEU A 235 -16.99 8.24 8.18
C LEU A 235 -17.10 7.51 6.83
N GLU A 236 -18.29 7.47 6.24
CA GLU A 236 -18.51 6.85 4.92
C GLU A 236 -17.73 7.58 3.83
N ASP A 237 -17.74 8.91 3.88
CA ASP A 237 -17.04 9.75 2.92
C ASP A 237 -15.51 9.59 3.01
N ILE A 238 -14.94 9.57 4.23
CA ILE A 238 -13.51 9.27 4.46
C ILE A 238 -13.13 7.94 3.81
N PHE A 239 -13.93 6.89 4.04
CA PHE A 239 -13.69 5.57 3.44
C PHE A 239 -13.67 5.65 1.91
N LYS A 240 -14.66 6.31 1.31
CA LYS A 240 -14.76 6.47 -0.15
C LYS A 240 -13.56 7.25 -0.72
N GLN A 241 -13.15 8.34 -0.06
CA GLN A 241 -12.02 9.15 -0.53
C GLN A 241 -10.70 8.36 -0.53
N LEU A 242 -10.42 7.60 0.53
CA LEU A 242 -9.24 6.74 0.60
C LEU A 242 -9.28 5.62 -0.44
N GLN A 243 -10.43 4.97 -0.62
CA GLN A 243 -10.62 3.94 -1.65
C GLN A 243 -10.44 4.51 -3.07
N GLN A 244 -10.94 5.71 -3.34
CA GLN A 244 -10.73 6.39 -4.63
C GLN A 244 -9.26 6.73 -4.84
N LEU A 245 -8.53 7.12 -3.80
CA LEU A 245 -7.10 7.36 -3.87
C LEU A 245 -6.34 6.06 -4.20
N GLU A 246 -6.69 4.93 -3.57
CA GLU A 246 -6.15 3.61 -3.91
C GLU A 246 -6.35 3.28 -5.39
N ASN A 247 -7.55 3.51 -5.94
CA ASN A 247 -7.82 3.27 -7.36
C ASN A 247 -7.00 4.18 -8.28
N ARG A 248 -6.85 5.46 -7.94
CA ARG A 248 -6.00 6.39 -8.70
C ARG A 248 -4.55 5.91 -8.73
N TYR A 249 -4.03 5.48 -7.59
CA TYR A 249 -2.65 5.02 -7.49
C TYR A 249 -2.42 3.62 -8.09
N TRP A 250 -3.41 2.72 -8.05
CA TRP A 250 -3.39 1.50 -8.85
C TRP A 250 -3.18 1.82 -10.34
N ILE A 251 -4.01 2.72 -10.89
CA ILE A 251 -3.93 3.12 -12.30
C ILE A 251 -2.58 3.78 -12.60
N LEU A 252 -2.09 4.65 -11.71
CA LEU A 252 -0.79 5.30 -11.84
C LEU A 252 0.33 4.26 -11.92
N LEU A 253 0.40 3.32 -10.96
CA LEU A 253 1.45 2.30 -10.89
C LEU A 253 1.46 1.42 -12.14
N VAL A 254 0.29 0.97 -12.60
CA VAL A 254 0.16 0.15 -13.81
C VAL A 254 0.60 0.93 -15.05
N LYS A 255 0.14 2.18 -15.22
CA LYS A 255 0.53 3.02 -16.37
C LYS A 255 2.03 3.33 -16.35
N LEU A 256 2.56 3.70 -15.19
CA LEU A 256 3.97 3.99 -15.01
C LEU A 256 4.83 2.77 -15.35
N SER A 257 4.44 1.59 -14.85
CA SER A 257 5.17 0.36 -15.11
C SER A 257 5.21 -0.02 -16.59
N ARG A 258 4.06 0.06 -17.28
CA ARG A 258 3.98 -0.20 -18.72
C ARG A 258 4.82 0.77 -19.53
N ALA A 259 4.81 2.06 -19.17
CA ALA A 259 5.63 3.07 -19.84
C ALA A 259 7.14 2.81 -19.63
N VAL A 260 7.52 2.38 -18.42
CA VAL A 260 8.91 2.01 -18.12
C VAL A 260 9.36 0.81 -18.94
N VAL A 261 8.59 -0.30 -18.90
CA VAL A 261 8.94 -1.52 -19.66
C VAL A 261 9.00 -1.23 -21.15
N ALA A 262 8.03 -0.51 -21.71
CA ALA A 262 8.02 -0.14 -23.12
C ALA A 262 9.22 0.74 -23.54
N SER A 263 9.70 1.61 -22.65
CA SER A 263 10.90 2.41 -22.92
C SER A 263 12.16 1.55 -22.89
N VAL A 264 12.29 0.68 -21.87
CA VAL A 264 13.47 -0.17 -21.68
C VAL A 264 13.61 -1.16 -22.84
N THR A 265 12.52 -1.73 -23.35
CA THR A 265 12.55 -2.60 -24.55
C THR A 265 12.97 -1.87 -25.82
N GLN A 266 12.85 -0.54 -25.87
CA GLN A 266 13.39 0.30 -26.94
C GLN A 266 14.84 0.74 -26.68
N GLY A 267 15.50 0.19 -25.67
CA GLY A 267 16.88 0.52 -25.29
C GLY A 267 17.01 1.87 -24.58
N LYS A 268 15.94 2.39 -23.96
CA LYS A 268 15.91 3.72 -23.32
C LYS A 268 15.39 3.66 -21.88
N GLU A 269 16.03 4.39 -20.97
CA GLU A 269 15.48 4.62 -19.63
C GLU A 269 14.27 5.56 -19.69
N TYR A 270 13.14 5.17 -19.09
CA TYR A 270 12.00 6.05 -18.89
C TYR A 270 12.26 6.99 -17.71
N LYS A 271 12.16 8.30 -17.93
CA LYS A 271 12.42 9.31 -16.91
C LYS A 271 11.13 9.72 -16.21
N HIS A 272 11.05 9.47 -14.91
CA HIS A 272 9.94 9.90 -14.06
C HIS A 272 10.40 10.05 -12.61
N ALA A 273 9.82 10.99 -11.85
CA ALA A 273 10.23 11.26 -10.47
C ALA A 273 10.03 10.06 -9.52
N LEU A 274 9.12 9.16 -9.87
CA LEU A 274 8.80 7.93 -9.13
C LEU A 274 9.52 6.68 -9.65
N VAL A 275 10.47 6.83 -10.57
CA VAL A 275 11.21 5.70 -11.13
C VAL A 275 12.69 5.91 -10.87
N ARG A 276 13.33 4.89 -10.31
CA ARG A 276 14.78 4.84 -10.17
C ARG A 276 15.34 3.63 -10.88
N TYR A 277 16.57 3.77 -11.37
CA TYR A 277 17.37 2.68 -11.91
C TYR A 277 18.58 2.46 -11.01
N ALA A 278 19.16 1.27 -11.07
CA ALA A 278 20.42 1.00 -10.40
C ALA A 278 21.50 1.96 -10.96
N PRO A 279 22.41 2.48 -10.11
CA PRO A 279 23.60 3.16 -10.61
C PRO A 279 24.35 2.21 -11.56
N LYS A 280 24.86 2.73 -12.68
CA LYS A 280 25.63 1.94 -13.66
C LYS A 280 26.99 1.42 -13.14
N ASP A 281 27.29 1.65 -11.87
CA ASP A 281 28.49 1.10 -11.22
C ASP A 281 28.31 -0.41 -11.03
N LEU A 282 29.19 -1.18 -11.65
CA LEU A 282 29.24 -2.66 -11.60
C LEU A 282 29.36 -3.23 -10.18
N LYS A 283 29.71 -2.40 -9.18
CA LYS A 283 29.77 -2.79 -7.76
C LYS A 283 28.46 -2.57 -7.00
N ALA A 284 27.49 -1.85 -7.58
CA ALA A 284 26.21 -1.62 -6.94
C ALA A 284 25.41 -2.93 -6.88
N LYS A 285 25.06 -3.37 -5.67
CA LYS A 285 24.26 -4.58 -5.45
C LYS A 285 22.80 -4.46 -5.94
N SER A 286 22.36 -3.26 -6.31
CA SER A 286 20.98 -2.98 -6.74
C SER A 286 20.74 -3.46 -8.17
N ARG A 287 19.62 -4.17 -8.40
CA ARG A 287 19.31 -4.88 -9.65
C ARG A 287 18.20 -4.22 -10.49
N TYR A 288 17.98 -2.91 -10.37
CA TYR A 288 16.83 -2.22 -10.98
C TYR A 288 17.03 -1.85 -12.46
N GLU A 289 17.47 -2.80 -13.29
CA GLU A 289 17.74 -2.57 -14.72
C GLU A 289 16.48 -2.18 -15.50
N TRP A 290 15.35 -2.74 -15.10
CA TRP A 290 14.03 -2.44 -15.66
C TRP A 290 13.32 -1.27 -14.98
N GLY A 291 14.00 -0.57 -14.08
CA GLY A 291 13.40 0.46 -13.23
C GLY A 291 12.64 -0.14 -12.03
N ALA A 292 12.64 0.61 -10.95
CA ALA A 292 11.93 0.29 -9.72
C ALA A 292 11.20 1.53 -9.19
N LEU A 293 10.17 1.30 -8.37
CA LEU A 293 9.45 2.38 -7.72
C LEU A 293 10.39 3.17 -6.80
N TYR A 294 10.41 4.49 -6.91
CA TYR A 294 11.17 5.36 -6.02
C TYR A 294 10.27 6.14 -5.09
#